data_AF-A0A3D0ZS97-F1
#
_entry.id   AF-A0A3D0ZS97-F1
#
_cell.length_a   1.000
_cell.length_b   1.000
_cell.length_c   1.000
_cell.angle_alpha   90.00
_cell.angle_beta   90.00
_cell.angle_gamma   90.00
#
_symmetry.space_group_name_H-M   'P 1'
#
loop_
_entity.id
_entity.type
_entity.pdbx_description
1 polymer ?
#
loop_
_entity_poly.entity_id
_entity_poly.type
_entity_poly.pdbx_seq_one_letter_code
_entity_poly.pdbx_strand_id
1 'polypeptide(L)' 'MSLITWSWIFLVFYISFMIGIGLFAQRKIKHADDFATARGAYGPFFLALAFAASTASGATFLGTPALSYEWG' A
#
# COMPACT_ATOMS: atom_id res chain seq x y z
N MET A 1 -25.69 -10.99 6.60
CA MET A 1 -24.78 -9.87 6.87
C MET A 1 -24.87 -8.88 5.72
N SER A 2 -25.00 -7.58 5.98
CA SER A 2 -25.18 -6.58 4.92
C SER A 2 -23.84 -6.23 4.24
N LEU A 3 -23.91 -5.57 3.08
CA LEU A 3 -22.73 -5.04 2.37
C LEU A 3 -21.90 -4.11 3.27
N ILE A 4 -22.57 -3.27 4.06
CA ILE A 4 -21.92 -2.34 5.00
C ILE A 4 -21.14 -3.13 6.05
N THR A 5 -21.74 -4.18 6.63
CA THR A 5 -21.06 -5.05 7.59
C THR A 5 -19.81 -5.67 6.99
N TRP A 6 -19.89 -6.22 5.78
CA TRP A 6 -18.73 -6.81 5.09
C TRP A 6 -17.64 -5.78 4.78
N SER A 7 -18.02 -4.57 4.37
CA SER A 7 -17.09 -3.49 4.05
C SER A 7 -16.26 -3.08 5.28
N TRP A 8 -16.90 -2.94 6.43
CA TRP A 8 -16.20 -2.63 7.68
C TRP A 8 -15.30 -3.76 8.17
N ILE A 9 -15.75 -5.02 8.06
CA ILE A 9 -14.92 -6.18 8.39
C ILE A 9 -13.65 -6.18 7.55
N PHE A 10 -13.78 -6.00 6.23
CA PHE A 10 -12.65 -5.97 5.32
C PHE A 10 -11.71 -4.80 5.63
N LEU A 11 -12.25 -3.60 5.88
CA LEU A 11 -11.46 -2.41 6.19
C LEU A 11 -10.63 -2.59 7.47
N VAL A 12 -11.26 -3.06 8.56
CA VAL A 12 -10.58 -3.29 9.84
C VAL A 12 -9.51 -4.37 9.67
N PHE A 13 -9.81 -5.44 8.95
CA PHE A 13 -8.85 -6.50 8.64
C PHE A 13 -7.65 -5.95 7.86
N TYR A 14 -7.89 -5.19 6.78
CA TYR A 14 -6.84 -4.61 5.96
C TYR A 14 -5.92 -3.68 6.76
N ILE A 15 -6.49 -2.76 7.56
CA ILE A 15 -5.72 -1.84 8.40
C ILE A 15 -4.88 -2.62 9.42
N SER A 16 -5.50 -3.58 10.11
CA SER A 16 -4.81 -4.42 11.10
C SER A 16 -3.65 -5.19 10.48
N PHE A 17 -3.86 -5.72 9.27
CA PHE A 17 -2.84 -6.44 8.52
C PHE A 17 -1.68 -5.52 8.11
N MET A 18 -1.96 -4.31 7.60
CA MET A 18 -0.93 -3.32 7.25
C MET A 18 -0.11 -2.89 8.46
N ILE A 19 -0.77 -2.61 9.59
CA ILE A 19 -0.09 -2.30 10.87
C ILE A 19 0.78 -3.48 11.30
N GLY A 20 0.26 -4.71 11.22
CA GLY A 20 1.00 -5.93 11.55
C GLY A 20 2.29 -6.09 10.73
N ILE A 21 2.23 -5.83 9.42
CA ILE A 21 3.41 -5.83 8.55
C ILE A 21 4.41 -4.76 9.01
N GLY A 22 3.97 -3.53 9.29
CA GLY A 22 4.83 -2.46 9.78
C GLY A 22 5.53 -2.81 11.10
N LEU A 23 4.78 -3.35 12.06
CA LEU A 23 5.29 -3.77 13.36
C LEU A 23 6.26 -4.95 13.26
N PHE A 24 6.08 -5.84 12.28
CA PHE A 24 7.02 -6.92 11.99
C PHE A 24 8.29 -6.38 11.31
N ALA A 25 8.15 -5.54 10.30
CA ALA A 25 9.25 -4.99 9.51
C ALA A 25 10.17 -4.10 10.36
N GLN A 26 9.61 -3.28 11.27
CA GLN A 26 10.43 -2.41 12.13
C GLN A 26 11.44 -3.20 12.98
N ARG A 27 11.15 -4.46 13.34
CA ARG A 27 12.06 -5.29 14.15
C ARG A 27 13.35 -5.62 13.41
N LYS A 28 13.32 -5.55 12.07
CA LYS A 28 14.45 -5.81 11.18
C LYS A 28 15.34 -4.59 10.94
N ILE A 29 14.88 -3.38 11.25
CA ILE A 29 15.64 -2.14 11.08
C ILE A 29 16.58 -1.99 12.27
N LYS A 30 17.90 -1.94 12.03
CA LYS A 30 18.92 -1.70 13.07
C LYS A 30 19.65 -0.38 12.84
N HIS A 31 19.77 0.04 11.60
CA HIS A 31 20.44 1.27 11.18
C HIS A 31 19.61 2.04 10.15
N ALA A 32 19.95 3.32 9.94
CA ALA A 32 19.25 4.18 8.99
C ALA A 32 19.25 3.62 7.55
N ASP A 33 20.33 2.96 7.14
CA ASP A 33 20.43 2.37 5.79
C ASP A 33 19.47 1.19 5.58
N ASP A 34 19.16 0.45 6.66
CA ASP A 34 18.18 -0.65 6.62
C ASP A 34 16.77 -0.09 6.35
N PHE A 35 16.50 1.12 6.80
CA PHE A 35 15.24 1.81 6.55
C PHE A 35 15.18 2.43 5.15
N ALA A 36 16.24 3.15 4.75
CA ALA A 36 16.23 3.92 3.51
C ALA A 36 16.34 3.06 2.24
N THR A 37 17.14 1.99 2.28
CA THR A 37 17.44 1.19 1.08
C THR A 37 17.24 -0.30 1.29
N ALA A 38 16.90 -0.72 2.52
CA ALA A 38 16.94 -2.12 2.94
C ALA A 38 18.24 -2.83 2.53
N ARG A 39 19.35 -2.08 2.40
CA ARG A 39 20.65 -2.55 1.90
C ARG A 39 20.58 -3.34 0.58
N GLY A 40 19.65 -2.98 -0.30
CA GLY A 40 19.44 -3.68 -1.57
C GLY A 40 18.84 -5.08 -1.42
N ALA A 41 18.26 -5.42 -0.26
CA ALA A 41 17.69 -6.75 -0.01
C ALA A 41 16.43 -7.05 -0.84
N TYR A 42 15.75 -6.03 -1.35
CA TYR A 42 14.58 -6.22 -2.22
C TYR A 42 15.00 -6.48 -3.66
N GLY A 43 14.62 -7.63 -4.20
CA GLY A 43 14.79 -7.95 -5.61
C GLY A 43 13.92 -7.09 -6.53
N PRO A 44 14.19 -7.10 -7.85
CA PRO A 44 13.57 -6.19 -8.82
C PRO A 44 12.04 -6.30 -8.88
N PHE A 45 11.50 -7.49 -8.64
CA PHE A 45 10.05 -7.71 -8.66
C PHE A 45 9.31 -6.95 -7.55
N PHE A 46 9.76 -7.06 -6.30
CA PHE A 46 9.14 -6.35 -5.18
C PHE A 46 9.29 -4.83 -5.30
N LEU A 47 10.43 -4.38 -5.83
CA LEU A 47 10.66 -2.97 -6.13
C LEU A 47 9.70 -2.45 -7.21
N ALA A 48 9.47 -3.21 -8.28
CA ALA A 48 8.52 -2.84 -9.33
C ALA A 48 7.09 -2.71 -8.79
N LEU A 49 6.66 -3.64 -7.93
CA LEU A 49 5.36 -3.56 -7.27
C LEU A 49 5.24 -2.34 -6.36
N ALA A 50 6.26 -2.07 -5.54
CA ALA A 50 6.29 -0.90 -4.67
C ALA A 50 6.21 0.39 -5.49
N PHE A 51 6.96 0.49 -6.59
CA PHE A 51 6.95 1.65 -7.48
C PHE A 51 5.59 1.87 -8.15
N ALA A 52 4.98 0.80 -8.68
CA ALA A 52 3.65 0.86 -9.27
C ALA A 52 2.60 1.30 -8.23
N ALA A 53 2.66 0.77 -7.01
CA ALA A 53 1.76 1.15 -5.92
C ALA A 53 1.97 2.61 -5.46
N SER A 54 3.21 3.10 -5.39
CA SER A 54 3.49 4.50 -5.06
C SER A 54 2.96 5.48 -6.12
N THR A 55 2.95 5.05 -7.38
CA THR A 55 2.38 5.84 -8.49
C THR A 55 0.85 5.80 -8.45
N ALA A 56 0.27 4.63 -8.17
CA ALA A 56 -1.17 4.42 -8.06
C ALA A 56 -1.70 4.98 -6.73
N SER A 57 -2.03 6.27 -6.71
CA SER A 57 -2.51 6.99 -5.52
C SER A 57 -4.01 7.25 -5.57
N GLY A 58 -4.56 7.87 -4.51
CA GLY A 58 -5.95 8.34 -4.51
C GLY A 58 -6.26 9.30 -5.67
N ALA A 59 -5.28 10.09 -6.12
CA ALA A 59 -5.43 10.95 -7.29
C ALA A 59 -5.63 10.12 -8.57
N THR A 60 -4.95 8.99 -8.70
CA THR A 60 -5.14 8.07 -9.83
C THR A 60 -6.50 7.39 -9.76
N PHE A 61 -6.88 6.85 -8.59
CA PHE A 61 -8.10 6.06 -8.42
C PHE A 61 -9.40 6.88 -8.43
N LEU A 62 -9.36 8.15 -8.00
CA LEU A 62 -10.53 9.03 -8.04
C LEU A 62 -10.47 10.03 -9.20
N GLY A 63 -9.28 10.59 -9.48
CA GLY A 63 -9.11 11.62 -10.49
C GLY A 63 -9.24 11.11 -11.91
N THR A 64 -8.62 9.97 -12.25
CA THR A 64 -8.70 9.43 -13.62
C THR A 64 -10.14 9.07 -14.00
N PRO A 65 -10.93 8.37 -13.16
CA PRO A 65 -12.34 8.13 -13.46
C PRO A 65 -13.17 9.43 -13.53
N ALA A 66 -12.85 10.44 -12.72
CA ALA A 66 -13.53 11.73 -12.79
C ALA A 66 -13.25 12.46 -14.11
N LEU A 67 -11.99 12.47 -14.56
CA LEU A 67 -11.62 13.03 -15.86
C LEU A 67 -12.31 12.27 -17.00
N SER A 68 -12.37 10.94 -16.92
CA SER A 68 -13.06 10.15 -17.95
C SER A 68 -14.58 10.29 -17.91
N TYR A 69 -15.14 10.57 -16.74
CA TYR A 69 -16.56 10.91 -16.63
C TYR A 69 -16.87 12.22 -17.34
N GLU A 70 -16.00 13.23 -17.23
CA GLU A 70 -16.19 14.55 -17.83
C GLU A 70 -15.82 14.61 -19.33
N TRP A 71 -14.71 13.99 -19.72
CA TRP A 71 -14.08 14.19 -21.03
C TRP A 71 -13.88 12.93 -21.87
N GLY A 72 -14.16 11.74 -21.31
CA GLY A 72 -14.03 10.43 -21.98
C GLY A 72 -12.64 9.79 -21.89
#